data_AF-A0A1Y4ARN5-F1
#
_entry.id   AF-A0A1Y4ARN5-F1
#
_cell.length_a   1.000
_cell.length_b   1.000
_cell.length_c   1.000
_cell.angle_alpha   90.00
_cell.angle_beta   90.00
_cell.angle_gamma   90.00
#
_symmetry.space_group_name_H-M   'P 1'
#
loop_
_entity.id
_entity.type
_entity.pdbx_description
1 polymer ?
#
loop_
_entity_poly.entity_id
_entity_poly.type
_entity_poly.pdbx_seq_one_letter_code
_entity_poly.pdbx_strand_id
1 'polypeptide(L)'
;MEENTKKKENRPEEPVSTAEGKNGEALEKLTAQKHHRAVLSWLHISGETVQFLEKIPDGLVCECLYFCAIDGMPLQEIQKMFSRLKGTSREKANIILEERKRYLQKLYGETAEIGKQIDELYQEVKQVFSESQKVQKSVEQHMTYTLEMQKTLLEEQKESNKIALSSKDEVIQEKEKQIQRLEQDVKSLQETETSLREENRQIQQKLLEKKTEKSAAPTEKEETLLPQERETPASQKSEKRADVHKEQVEPTYRNGFRKFFRKSRREKESREFIETFLGDKEYSQEQREYLLQCLEEGDSVRKIQQFASPKLTVEQMERMRKLNSR
;
A
#
# COMPACT_ATOMS: atom_id res chain seq x y z
N MET A 1 -11.13 74.78 -101.09
CA MET A 1 -11.92 73.99 -100.14
C MET A 1 -11.63 74.57 -98.76
N GLU A 2 -12.18 75.74 -98.40
CA GLU A 2 -13.58 75.96 -97.93
C GLU A 2 -13.92 75.03 -96.75
N GLU A 3 -14.41 75.45 -95.58
CA GLU A 3 -14.83 76.75 -95.07
C GLU A 3 -14.99 76.64 -93.53
N ASN A 4 -14.94 77.78 -92.84
CA ASN A 4 -15.26 77.95 -91.42
C ASN A 4 -16.75 77.66 -91.11
N THR A 5 -17.10 77.27 -89.86
CA THR A 5 -17.76 78.15 -88.85
C THR A 5 -18.49 77.42 -87.72
N LYS A 6 -18.46 78.09 -86.56
CA LYS A 6 -19.09 77.88 -85.25
C LYS A 6 -20.58 77.49 -85.27
N LYS A 7 -21.01 76.73 -84.25
CA LYS A 7 -22.19 77.11 -83.44
C LYS A 7 -22.11 76.60 -82.00
N LYS A 8 -22.08 77.56 -81.06
CA LYS A 8 -22.43 77.40 -79.64
C LYS A 8 -23.90 77.03 -79.55
N GLU A 9 -24.24 76.06 -78.70
CA GLU A 9 -25.58 75.96 -78.13
C GLU A 9 -25.46 75.78 -76.61
N ASN A 10 -25.81 76.84 -75.88
CA ASN A 10 -26.10 76.82 -74.46
C ASN A 10 -27.45 76.13 -74.26
N ARG A 11 -27.54 75.16 -73.33
CA ARG A 11 -28.77 74.82 -72.59
C ARG A 11 -28.42 74.29 -71.20
N PRO A 12 -29.32 74.45 -70.22
CA PRO A 12 -28.97 74.86 -68.86
C PRO A 12 -28.75 73.65 -67.94
N GLU A 13 -27.98 73.88 -66.89
CA GLU A 13 -28.01 73.09 -65.67
C GLU A 13 -29.44 73.08 -65.11
N GLU A 14 -30.08 71.91 -65.08
CA GLU A 14 -31.18 71.60 -64.16
C GLU A 14 -30.70 70.60 -63.10
N PRO A 15 -30.96 70.84 -61.80
CA PRO A 15 -30.48 70.01 -60.72
C PRO A 15 -31.49 68.87 -60.45
N VAL A 16 -31.26 67.69 -61.01
CA VAL A 16 -32.03 66.48 -60.66
C VAL A 16 -31.08 65.41 -60.15
N SER A 17 -30.77 65.42 -58.86
CA SER A 17 -30.05 64.33 -58.17
C SER A 17 -30.08 64.45 -56.64
N THR A 18 -31.27 64.51 -56.04
CA THR A 18 -31.40 64.34 -54.57
C THR A 18 -32.62 63.52 -54.14
N ALA A 19 -33.57 63.25 -55.04
CA ALA A 19 -34.77 62.47 -54.73
C ALA A 19 -34.57 60.95 -54.88
N GLU A 20 -33.82 60.50 -55.90
CA GLU A 20 -33.67 59.06 -56.19
C GLU A 20 -32.81 58.32 -55.16
N GLY A 21 -31.74 58.92 -54.64
CA GLY A 21 -30.90 58.32 -53.60
C GLY A 21 -31.61 58.16 -52.25
N LYS A 22 -32.50 59.09 -51.89
CA LYS A 22 -33.30 59.00 -50.65
C LYS A 22 -34.37 57.90 -50.73
N ASN A 23 -34.92 57.66 -51.93
CA ASN A 23 -35.92 56.63 -52.15
C ASN A 23 -35.31 55.21 -52.09
N GLY A 24 -34.08 55.02 -52.59
CA GLY A 24 -33.35 53.75 -52.49
C GLY A 24 -33.00 53.38 -51.05
N GLU A 25 -32.42 54.31 -50.29
CA GLU A 25 -32.04 54.09 -48.88
C GLU A 25 -33.27 53.81 -47.99
N ALA A 26 -34.41 54.46 -48.27
CA ALA A 26 -35.67 54.20 -47.58
C ALA A 26 -36.23 52.80 -47.90
N LEU A 27 -36.10 52.34 -49.14
CA LEU A 27 -36.56 51.02 -49.58
C LEU A 27 -35.71 49.89 -48.98
N GLU A 28 -34.39 50.07 -48.90
CA GLU A 28 -33.47 49.13 -48.26
C GLU A 28 -33.73 49.02 -46.76
N LYS A 29 -33.91 50.16 -46.06
CA LYS A 29 -34.28 50.17 -44.63
C LYS A 29 -35.60 49.45 -44.37
N LEU A 30 -36.60 49.66 -45.23
CA LEU A 30 -37.89 48.96 -45.14
C LEU A 30 -37.75 47.44 -45.35
N THR A 31 -36.81 47.02 -46.19
CA THR A 31 -36.53 45.60 -46.47
C THR A 31 -35.79 44.93 -45.31
N ALA A 32 -34.78 45.60 -44.75
CA ALA A 32 -34.04 45.13 -43.57
C ALA A 32 -34.96 44.97 -42.34
N GLN A 33 -35.82 45.96 -42.07
CA GLN A 33 -36.79 45.90 -40.97
C GLN A 33 -37.77 44.72 -41.10
N LYS A 34 -38.23 44.41 -42.33
CA LYS A 34 -39.09 43.24 -42.58
C LYS A 34 -38.36 41.93 -42.27
N HIS A 35 -37.10 41.80 -42.67
CA HIS A 35 -36.30 40.61 -42.37
C HIS A 35 -36.04 40.47 -40.87
N HIS A 36 -35.68 41.55 -40.18
CA HIS A 36 -35.49 41.54 -38.73
C HIS A 36 -36.77 41.11 -38.01
N ARG A 37 -37.93 41.64 -38.40
CA ARG A 37 -39.21 41.25 -37.81
C ARG A 37 -39.52 39.77 -38.02
N ALA A 38 -39.23 39.22 -39.19
CA ALA A 38 -39.43 37.80 -39.48
C ALA A 38 -38.57 36.89 -38.57
N VAL A 39 -37.29 37.24 -38.40
CA VAL A 39 -36.37 36.47 -37.53
C VAL A 39 -36.76 36.58 -36.06
N LEU A 40 -37.11 37.77 -35.56
CA LEU A 40 -37.56 37.94 -34.17
C LEU A 40 -38.85 37.16 -33.90
N SER A 41 -39.77 37.14 -34.88
CA SER A 41 -40.99 36.32 -34.80
C SER A 41 -40.66 34.83 -34.74
N TRP A 42 -39.69 34.36 -35.54
CA TRP A 42 -39.27 32.97 -35.53
C TRP A 42 -38.63 32.55 -34.20
N LEU A 43 -37.86 33.45 -33.59
CA LEU A 43 -37.25 33.26 -32.26
C LEU A 43 -38.21 33.51 -31.10
N HIS A 44 -39.48 33.80 -31.36
CA HIS A 44 -40.52 34.09 -30.35
C HIS A 44 -40.14 35.24 -29.39
N ILE A 45 -39.40 36.23 -29.88
CA ILE A 45 -39.02 37.41 -29.10
C ILE A 45 -40.27 38.25 -28.81
N SER A 46 -40.35 38.83 -27.60
CA SER A 46 -41.54 39.56 -27.16
C SER A 46 -41.85 40.75 -28.07
N GLY A 47 -43.14 40.98 -28.33
CA GLY A 47 -43.61 42.09 -29.15
C GLY A 47 -43.18 43.46 -28.62
N GLU A 48 -43.02 43.60 -27.30
CA GLU A 48 -42.50 44.82 -26.65
C GLU A 48 -41.05 45.11 -27.07
N THR A 49 -40.21 44.09 -27.18
CA THR A 49 -38.82 44.23 -27.64
C THR A 49 -38.77 44.65 -29.10
N VAL A 50 -39.60 44.03 -29.95
CA VAL A 50 -39.73 44.38 -31.37
C VAL A 50 -40.16 45.84 -31.54
N GLN A 51 -41.21 46.26 -30.82
CA GLN A 51 -41.70 47.64 -30.85
C GLN A 51 -40.68 48.66 -30.34
N PHE A 52 -39.85 48.28 -29.37
CA PHE A 52 -38.77 49.14 -28.89
C PHE A 52 -37.69 49.33 -29.97
N LEU A 53 -37.23 48.26 -30.61
CA LEU A 53 -36.20 48.31 -31.64
C LEU A 53 -36.64 49.12 -32.88
N GLU A 54 -37.90 49.01 -33.27
CA GLU A 54 -38.46 49.74 -34.43
C GLU A 54 -38.55 51.27 -34.21
N LYS A 55 -38.56 51.73 -32.95
CA LYS A 55 -38.56 53.16 -32.61
C LYS A 55 -37.18 53.80 -32.71
N ILE A 56 -36.12 53.03 -32.95
CA ILE A 56 -34.75 53.51 -32.98
C ILE A 56 -34.45 54.09 -34.39
N PRO A 57 -34.16 55.39 -34.50
CA PRO A 57 -33.95 56.03 -35.80
C PRO A 57 -32.58 55.72 -36.43
N ASP A 58 -31.60 55.38 -35.60
CA ASP A 58 -30.23 55.06 -36.01
C ASP A 58 -30.13 53.60 -36.43
N GLY A 59 -29.98 53.36 -37.74
CA GLY A 59 -29.98 52.02 -38.32
C GLY A 59 -28.85 51.13 -37.81
N LEU A 60 -27.64 51.67 -37.66
CA LEU A 60 -26.48 50.91 -37.17
C LEU A 60 -26.67 50.50 -35.71
N VAL A 61 -27.18 51.41 -34.89
CA VAL A 61 -27.50 51.14 -33.49
C VAL A 61 -28.65 50.14 -33.36
N CYS A 62 -29.68 50.26 -34.21
CA CYS A 62 -30.81 49.34 -34.27
C CYS A 62 -30.35 47.91 -34.59
N GLU A 63 -29.47 47.74 -35.59
CA GLU A 63 -28.88 46.44 -35.95
C GLU A 63 -28.07 45.82 -34.79
N CYS A 64 -27.27 46.62 -34.09
CA CYS A 64 -26.49 46.12 -32.96
C CYS A 64 -27.40 45.63 -31.81
N LEU A 65 -28.49 46.36 -31.52
CA LEU A 65 -29.45 45.99 -30.49
C LEU A 65 -30.33 44.82 -30.90
N TYR A 66 -30.60 44.68 -32.19
CA TYR A 66 -31.25 43.50 -32.77
C TYR A 66 -30.44 42.23 -32.51
N PHE A 67 -29.11 42.26 -32.70
CA PHE A 67 -28.26 41.13 -32.32
C PHE A 67 -28.31 40.83 -30.82
N CYS A 68 -28.39 41.84 -29.96
CA CYS A 68 -28.55 41.63 -28.52
C CYS A 68 -29.87 40.91 -28.19
N ALA A 69 -30.97 41.27 -28.88
CA ALA A 69 -32.26 40.62 -28.71
C ALA A 69 -32.26 39.17 -29.20
N ILE A 70 -31.57 38.87 -30.31
CA ILE A 70 -31.37 37.49 -30.80
C ILE A 70 -30.63 36.64 -29.79
N ASP A 71 -29.59 37.19 -29.15
CA ASP A 71 -28.83 36.50 -28.11
C ASP A 71 -29.63 36.32 -26.80
N GLY A 72 -30.87 36.78 -26.76
CA GLY A 72 -31.77 36.64 -25.62
C GLY A 72 -31.52 37.66 -24.50
N MET A 73 -30.83 38.77 -24.77
CA MET A 73 -30.65 39.83 -23.78
C MET A 73 -32.02 40.42 -23.38
N PRO A 74 -32.35 40.53 -22.07
CA PRO A 74 -33.66 41.04 -21.64
C PRO A 74 -33.90 42.48 -22.08
N LEU A 75 -35.16 42.81 -22.39
CA LEU A 75 -35.57 44.15 -22.84
C LEU A 75 -35.12 45.25 -21.86
N GLN A 76 -35.21 44.99 -20.55
CA GLN A 76 -34.82 45.95 -19.52
C GLN A 76 -33.32 46.28 -19.58
N GLU A 77 -32.47 45.29 -19.90
CA GLU A 77 -31.03 45.49 -20.05
C GLU A 77 -30.71 46.26 -21.34
N ILE A 78 -31.37 45.91 -22.44
CA ILE A 78 -31.26 46.63 -23.72
C ILE A 78 -31.68 48.09 -23.56
N GLN A 79 -32.81 48.37 -22.90
CA GLN A 79 -33.28 49.73 -22.63
C GLN A 79 -32.33 50.53 -21.74
N LYS A 80 -31.86 49.90 -20.65
CA LYS A 80 -30.89 50.51 -19.73
C LYS A 80 -29.59 50.86 -20.43
N MET A 81 -29.08 49.97 -21.27
CA MET A 81 -27.90 50.22 -22.11
C MET A 81 -28.17 51.38 -23.07
N PHE A 82 -29.26 51.32 -23.84
CA PHE A 82 -29.62 52.34 -24.83
C PHE A 82 -29.72 53.75 -24.23
N SER A 83 -30.34 53.88 -23.05
CA SER A 83 -30.49 55.17 -22.35
C SER A 83 -29.16 55.84 -21.96
N ARG A 84 -28.06 55.08 -21.89
CA ARG A 84 -26.73 55.56 -21.49
C ARG A 84 -25.85 55.92 -22.69
N LEU A 85 -26.26 55.57 -23.90
CA LEU A 85 -25.48 55.77 -25.12
C LEU A 85 -25.33 57.25 -25.44
N LYS A 86 -24.08 57.71 -25.58
CA LYS A 86 -23.72 59.08 -25.97
C LYS A 86 -22.69 59.03 -27.10
N GLY A 87 -22.60 60.12 -27.87
CA GLY A 87 -21.67 60.24 -29.00
C GLY A 87 -22.28 59.90 -30.35
N THR A 88 -21.41 59.64 -31.31
CA THR A 88 -21.74 59.29 -32.70
C THR A 88 -22.33 57.89 -32.82
N SER A 89 -23.04 57.61 -33.92
CA SER A 89 -23.62 56.27 -34.20
C SER A 89 -22.60 55.13 -34.08
N ARG A 90 -21.36 55.37 -34.52
CA ARG A 90 -20.28 54.38 -34.46
C ARG A 90 -19.78 54.11 -33.04
N GLU A 91 -19.65 55.16 -32.22
CA GLU A 91 -19.27 55.01 -30.82
C GLU A 91 -20.34 54.25 -30.03
N LYS A 92 -21.62 54.58 -30.28
CA LYS A 92 -22.76 53.86 -29.70
C LYS A 92 -22.74 52.37 -30.08
N ALA A 93 -22.54 52.06 -31.36
CA ALA A 93 -22.44 50.69 -31.85
C ALA A 93 -21.32 49.90 -31.16
N ASN A 94 -20.12 50.49 -31.02
CA ASN A 94 -19.01 49.84 -30.32
C ASN A 94 -19.35 49.54 -28.85
N ILE A 95 -20.01 50.47 -28.15
CA ILE A 95 -20.44 50.27 -26.76
C ILE A 95 -21.44 49.10 -26.68
N ILE A 96 -22.40 49.03 -27.60
CA ILE A 96 -23.40 47.93 -27.64
C ILE A 96 -22.71 46.58 -27.86
N LEU A 97 -21.75 46.51 -28.78
CA LEU A 97 -21.02 45.27 -29.08
C LEU A 97 -20.18 44.80 -27.89
N GLU A 98 -19.56 45.70 -27.13
CA GLU A 98 -18.82 45.33 -25.90
C GLU A 98 -19.75 44.86 -24.78
N GLU A 99 -20.91 45.49 -24.59
CA GLU A 99 -21.91 45.03 -23.61
C GLU A 99 -22.51 43.66 -24.02
N ARG A 100 -22.78 43.47 -25.32
CA ARG A 100 -23.18 42.17 -25.88
C ARG A 100 -22.15 41.09 -25.61
N LYS A 101 -20.87 41.37 -25.86
CA LYS A 101 -19.76 40.45 -25.59
C LYS A 101 -19.70 40.08 -24.10
N ARG A 102 -19.85 41.06 -23.21
CA ARG A 102 -19.86 40.82 -21.75
C ARG A 102 -21.04 39.94 -21.33
N TYR A 103 -22.22 40.17 -21.90
CA TYR A 103 -23.41 39.36 -21.65
C TYR A 103 -23.21 37.90 -22.09
N LEU A 104 -22.72 37.68 -23.31
CA LEU A 104 -22.42 36.33 -23.82
C LEU A 104 -21.35 35.63 -23.01
N GLN A 105 -20.30 36.35 -22.59
CA GLN A 105 -19.26 35.78 -21.73
C GLN A 105 -19.82 35.32 -20.38
N LYS A 106 -20.81 36.03 -19.83
CA LYS A 106 -21.48 35.59 -18.60
C LYS A 106 -22.31 34.33 -18.81
N LEU A 107 -22.97 34.19 -19.95
CA LEU A 107 -23.80 33.01 -20.26
C LEU A 107 -22.99 31.76 -20.59
N TYR A 108 -21.89 31.92 -21.33
CA TYR A 108 -21.15 30.79 -21.92
C TYR A 108 -19.72 30.64 -21.39
N GLY A 109 -19.21 31.61 -20.64
CA GLY A 109 -17.84 31.60 -20.12
C GLY A 109 -17.62 30.53 -19.07
N GLU A 110 -18.57 30.32 -18.16
CA GLU A 110 -18.49 29.26 -17.14
C GLU A 110 -18.50 27.87 -17.78
N THR A 111 -19.28 27.66 -18.84
CA THR A 111 -19.35 26.40 -19.59
C THR A 111 -18.01 26.02 -20.23
N ALA A 112 -17.25 27.00 -20.72
CA ALA A 112 -15.93 26.76 -21.29
C ALA A 112 -14.90 26.35 -20.22
N GLU A 113 -14.96 26.95 -19.03
CA GLU A 113 -14.08 26.58 -17.92
C GLU A 113 -14.44 25.21 -17.32
N ILE A 114 -15.74 24.91 -17.19
CA ILE A 114 -16.20 23.57 -16.79
C ILE A 114 -15.75 22.50 -17.80
N GLY A 115 -15.80 22.80 -19.10
CA GLY A 115 -15.30 21.89 -20.14
C GLY A 115 -13.81 21.56 -19.96
N LYS A 116 -12.97 22.57 -19.70
CA LYS A 116 -11.54 22.36 -19.42
C LYS A 116 -11.31 21.51 -18.16
N GLN A 117 -12.05 21.79 -17.08
CA GLN A 117 -11.93 21.01 -15.84
C GLN A 117 -12.34 19.55 -16.02
N ILE A 118 -13.38 19.28 -16.83
CA ILE A 118 -13.79 17.92 -17.17
C ILE A 118 -12.69 17.22 -17.98
N ASP A 119 -12.08 17.90 -18.95
CA ASP A 119 -11.00 17.35 -19.77
C ASP A 119 -9.74 17.06 -18.93
N GLU A 120 -9.37 17.98 -18.03
CA GLU A 120 -8.26 17.80 -17.08
C GLU A 120 -8.52 16.60 -16.16
N LEU A 121 -9.69 16.53 -15.55
CA LEU A 121 -10.07 15.41 -14.68
C LEU A 121 -10.08 14.08 -15.43
N TYR A 122 -10.54 14.06 -16.68
CA TYR A 122 -10.52 12.87 -17.51
C TYR A 122 -9.10 12.37 -17.79
N GLN A 123 -8.15 13.28 -18.05
CA GLN A 123 -6.73 12.90 -18.22
C GLN A 123 -6.12 12.37 -16.93
N GLU A 124 -6.41 13.00 -15.78
CA GLU A 124 -5.94 12.53 -14.47
C GLU A 124 -6.46 11.12 -14.16
N VAL A 125 -7.76 10.88 -14.35
CA VAL A 125 -8.37 9.56 -14.14
C VAL A 125 -7.73 8.52 -15.06
N LYS A 126 -7.47 8.86 -16.33
CA LYS A 126 -6.82 7.97 -17.28
C LYS A 126 -5.38 7.63 -16.85
N GLN A 127 -4.64 8.61 -16.34
CA GLN A 127 -3.29 8.40 -15.82
C GLN A 127 -3.31 7.48 -14.60
N VAL A 128 -4.13 7.80 -13.60
CA VAL A 128 -4.28 7.01 -12.36
C VAL A 128 -4.66 5.57 -12.68
N PHE A 129 -5.58 5.34 -13.63
CA PHE A 129 -5.95 3.99 -14.04
C PHE A 129 -4.75 3.23 -14.65
N SER A 130 -3.96 3.90 -15.49
CA SER A 130 -2.77 3.28 -16.11
C SER A 130 -1.70 2.92 -15.07
N GLU A 131 -1.50 3.76 -14.06
CA GLU A 131 -0.56 3.54 -12.97
C GLU A 131 -1.05 2.42 -12.05
N SER A 132 -2.32 2.44 -11.67
CA SER A 132 -2.96 1.37 -10.88
C SER A 132 -2.83 0.01 -11.57
N GLN A 133 -3.02 -0.06 -12.89
CA GLN A 133 -2.86 -1.31 -13.63
C GLN A 133 -1.41 -1.82 -13.59
N LYS A 134 -0.41 -0.92 -13.67
CA LYS A 134 1.01 -1.30 -13.55
C LYS A 134 1.33 -1.84 -12.16
N VAL A 135 0.84 -1.16 -11.12
CA VAL A 135 1.02 -1.59 -9.72
C VAL A 135 0.36 -2.95 -9.52
N GLN A 136 -0.88 -3.13 -9.97
CA GLN A 136 -1.58 -4.42 -9.87
C GLN A 136 -0.78 -5.55 -10.52
N LYS A 137 -0.31 -5.36 -11.76
CA LYS A 137 0.51 -6.37 -12.46
C LYS A 137 1.80 -6.69 -11.71
N SER A 138 2.48 -5.67 -11.17
CA SER A 138 3.70 -5.87 -10.38
C SER A 138 3.43 -6.65 -9.10
N VAL A 139 2.35 -6.34 -8.39
CA VAL A 139 1.93 -7.07 -7.18
C VAL A 139 1.57 -8.51 -7.51
N GLU A 140 0.82 -8.76 -8.58
CA GLU A 140 0.47 -10.11 -9.04
C GLU A 140 1.73 -10.93 -9.36
N GLN A 141 2.72 -10.34 -10.04
CA GLN A 141 4.00 -10.98 -10.34
C GLN A 141 4.83 -11.29 -9.08
N HIS A 142 4.90 -10.35 -8.14
CA HIS A 142 5.62 -10.58 -6.88
C HIS A 142 4.92 -11.64 -6.02
N MET A 143 3.59 -11.67 -6.04
CA MET A 143 2.81 -12.68 -5.33
C MET A 143 3.06 -14.08 -5.90
N THR A 144 2.98 -14.25 -7.23
CA THR A 144 3.24 -15.55 -7.87
C THR A 144 4.66 -16.03 -7.63
N TYR A 145 5.65 -15.15 -7.79
CA TYR A 145 7.05 -15.46 -7.49
C TYR A 145 7.24 -15.90 -6.03
N THR A 146 6.66 -15.19 -5.07
CA THR A 146 6.77 -15.52 -3.64
C THR A 146 6.12 -16.87 -3.33
N LEU A 147 4.96 -17.16 -3.92
CA LEU A 147 4.28 -18.44 -3.76
C LEU A 147 5.09 -19.61 -4.34
N GLU A 148 5.68 -19.42 -5.53
CA GLU A 148 6.55 -20.43 -6.14
C GLU A 148 7.79 -20.69 -5.29
N MET A 149 8.45 -19.62 -4.80
CA MET A 149 9.61 -19.75 -3.93
C MET A 149 9.27 -20.42 -2.58
N GLN A 150 8.12 -20.11 -1.99
CA GLN A 150 7.67 -20.82 -0.78
C GLN A 150 7.40 -22.30 -1.05
N LYS A 151 6.83 -22.63 -2.21
CA LYS A 151 6.59 -24.01 -2.61
C LYS A 151 7.89 -24.79 -2.80
N THR A 152 8.91 -24.21 -3.45
CA THR A 152 10.20 -24.87 -3.65
C THR A 152 10.93 -25.08 -2.32
N LEU A 153 11.00 -24.05 -1.47
CA LEU A 153 11.62 -24.15 -0.15
C LEU A 153 10.95 -25.21 0.73
N LEU A 154 9.61 -25.30 0.69
CA LEU A 154 8.87 -26.32 1.42
C LEU A 154 9.20 -27.73 0.91
N GLU A 155 9.32 -27.91 -0.40
CA GLU A 155 9.64 -29.21 -1.00
C GLU A 155 11.08 -29.64 -0.68
N GLU A 156 12.05 -28.73 -0.76
CA GLU A 156 13.44 -28.96 -0.33
C GLU A 156 13.50 -29.32 1.16
N GLN A 157 12.75 -28.63 2.01
CA GLN A 157 12.68 -28.94 3.44
C GLN A 157 12.09 -30.33 3.69
N LYS A 158 11.05 -30.73 2.95
CA LYS A 158 10.45 -32.07 3.05
C LYS A 158 11.46 -33.16 2.65
N GLU A 159 12.16 -32.99 1.53
CA GLU A 159 13.12 -33.99 1.08
C GLU A 159 14.33 -34.06 2.03
N SER A 160 14.81 -32.92 2.52
CA SER A 160 15.86 -32.88 3.55
C SER A 160 15.44 -33.61 4.84
N ASN A 161 14.23 -33.35 5.33
CA ASN A 161 13.68 -34.03 6.50
C ASN A 161 13.55 -35.53 6.28
N LYS A 162 13.10 -35.96 5.09
CA LYS A 162 12.95 -37.36 4.73
C LYS A 162 14.29 -38.09 4.70
N ILE A 163 15.34 -37.48 4.13
CA ILE A 163 16.71 -38.03 4.15
C ILE A 163 17.21 -38.16 5.59
N ALA A 164 17.00 -37.13 6.42
CA ALA A 164 17.42 -37.15 7.82
C ALA A 164 16.69 -38.22 8.65
N LEU A 165 15.40 -38.45 8.38
CA LEU A 165 14.62 -39.53 9.01
C LEU A 165 15.15 -40.89 8.58
N SER A 166 15.34 -41.13 7.28
CA SER A 166 15.90 -42.38 6.75
C SER A 166 17.26 -42.70 7.38
N SER A 167 18.15 -41.71 7.46
CA SER A 167 19.46 -41.88 8.09
C SER A 167 19.35 -42.22 9.59
N LYS A 168 18.40 -41.62 10.31
CA LYS A 168 18.14 -41.96 11.72
C LYS A 168 17.57 -43.36 11.87
N ASP A 169 16.67 -43.77 10.98
CA ASP A 169 16.09 -45.12 10.98
C ASP A 169 17.17 -46.19 10.77
N GLU A 170 18.13 -45.96 9.87
CA GLU A 170 19.29 -46.85 9.67
C GLU A 170 20.14 -46.98 10.95
N VAL A 171 20.40 -45.86 11.63
CA VAL A 171 21.14 -45.86 12.91
C VAL A 171 20.36 -46.62 13.99
N ILE A 172 19.03 -46.43 14.06
CA ILE A 172 18.17 -47.17 15.00
C ILE A 172 18.24 -48.66 14.72
N GLN A 173 18.11 -49.10 13.47
CA GLN A 173 18.21 -50.51 13.10
C GLN A 173 19.57 -51.11 13.46
N GLU A 174 20.67 -50.38 13.26
CA GLU A 174 21.99 -50.85 13.66
C GLU A 174 22.12 -50.97 15.18
N LYS A 175 21.55 -50.02 15.93
CA LYS A 175 21.52 -50.07 17.39
C LYS A 175 20.65 -51.22 17.92
N GLU A 176 19.52 -51.50 17.29
CA GLU A 176 18.68 -52.66 17.62
C GLU A 176 19.43 -53.98 17.41
N LYS A 177 20.16 -54.13 16.30
CA LYS A 177 21.01 -55.31 16.07
C LYS A 177 22.10 -55.44 17.13
N GLN A 178 22.73 -54.33 17.54
CA GLN A 178 23.73 -54.34 18.62
C GLN A 178 23.13 -54.78 19.95
N ILE A 179 21.94 -54.27 20.30
CA ILE A 179 21.21 -54.67 21.52
C ILE A 179 20.91 -56.17 21.47
N GLN A 180 20.37 -56.68 20.36
CA GLN A 180 20.06 -58.12 20.22
C GLN A 180 21.29 -59.02 20.40
N ARG A 181 22.45 -58.62 19.87
CA ARG A 181 23.72 -59.38 20.08
C ARG A 181 24.12 -59.39 21.55
N LEU A 182 24.10 -58.23 22.20
CA LEU A 182 24.43 -58.13 23.63
C LEU A 182 23.45 -58.94 24.49
N GLU A 183 22.17 -58.96 24.15
CA GLU A 183 21.17 -59.78 24.84
C GLU A 183 21.45 -61.28 24.70
N GLN A 184 21.88 -61.75 23.52
CA GLN A 184 22.31 -63.13 23.32
C GLN A 184 23.56 -63.47 24.12
N ASP A 185 24.56 -62.58 24.11
CA ASP A 185 25.80 -62.76 24.89
C ASP A 185 25.49 -62.86 26.38
N VAL A 186 24.66 -61.95 26.92
CA VAL A 186 24.23 -61.97 28.32
C VAL A 186 23.52 -63.30 28.66
N LYS A 187 22.63 -63.80 27.80
CA LYS A 187 21.99 -65.11 28.01
C LYS A 187 23.00 -66.25 28.06
N SER A 188 23.93 -66.29 27.11
CA SER A 188 24.97 -67.33 27.08
C SER A 188 25.86 -67.30 28.33
N LEU A 189 26.23 -66.10 28.80
CA LEU A 189 26.99 -65.93 30.03
C LEU A 189 26.19 -66.37 31.25
N GLN A 190 24.89 -66.05 31.32
CA GLN A 190 24.02 -66.55 32.39
C GLN A 190 23.93 -68.08 32.42
N GLU A 191 23.78 -68.73 31.26
CA GLU A 191 23.76 -70.21 31.17
C GLU A 191 25.08 -70.80 31.68
N THR A 192 26.23 -70.26 31.25
CA THR A 192 27.53 -70.72 31.75
C THR A 192 27.71 -70.48 33.25
N GLU A 193 27.25 -69.34 33.78
CA GLU A 193 27.28 -69.05 35.22
C GLU A 193 26.43 -70.07 35.99
N THR A 194 25.22 -70.38 35.52
CA THR A 194 24.35 -71.36 36.18
C THR A 194 24.96 -72.77 36.17
N SER A 195 25.57 -73.19 35.06
CA SER A 195 26.27 -74.47 34.95
C SER A 195 27.44 -74.56 35.92
N LEU A 196 28.30 -73.54 35.94
CA LEU A 196 29.44 -73.46 36.85
C LEU A 196 29.02 -73.41 38.32
N ARG A 197 27.90 -72.73 38.64
CA ARG A 197 27.34 -72.73 39.99
C ARG A 197 26.86 -74.12 40.40
N GLU A 198 26.20 -74.84 39.51
CA GLU A 198 25.72 -76.21 39.78
C GLU A 198 26.89 -77.19 39.92
N GLU A 199 27.92 -77.09 39.07
CA GLU A 199 29.15 -77.87 39.22
C GLU A 199 29.83 -77.60 40.56
N ASN A 200 29.97 -76.32 40.94
CA ASN A 200 30.50 -75.93 42.24
C ASN A 200 29.67 -76.51 43.40
N ARG A 201 28.33 -76.51 43.28
CA ARG A 201 27.43 -77.11 44.28
C ARG A 201 27.66 -78.61 44.41
N GLN A 202 27.77 -79.34 43.29
CA GLN A 202 28.05 -80.78 43.29
C GLN A 202 29.42 -81.10 43.88
N ILE A 203 30.44 -80.29 43.58
CA ILE A 203 31.77 -80.42 44.19
C ILE A 203 31.68 -80.23 45.71
N GLN A 204 30.97 -79.21 46.18
CA GLN A 204 30.77 -78.99 47.63
C GLN A 204 30.04 -80.17 48.29
N GLN A 205 29.04 -80.75 47.64
CA GLN A 205 28.32 -81.93 48.15
C GLN A 205 29.23 -83.16 48.24
N LYS A 206 30.00 -83.46 47.19
CA LYS A 206 31.01 -84.55 47.20
C LYS A 206 32.10 -84.34 48.26
N LEU A 207 32.49 -83.08 48.50
CA LEU A 207 33.43 -82.74 49.58
C LEU A 207 32.81 -82.99 50.97
N LEU A 208 31.51 -82.74 51.14
CA LEU A 208 30.76 -83.05 52.35
C LEU A 208 30.67 -84.57 52.57
N GLU A 209 30.33 -85.33 51.53
CA GLU A 209 30.24 -86.80 51.57
C GLU A 209 31.58 -87.45 51.95
N LYS A 210 32.69 -86.96 51.37
CA LYS A 210 34.05 -87.38 51.76
C LYS A 210 34.46 -86.98 53.18
N LYS A 211 33.90 -85.88 53.71
CA LYS A 211 34.09 -85.50 55.12
C LYS A 211 33.25 -86.40 56.05
N THR A 212 32.06 -86.81 55.64
CA THR A 212 31.21 -87.74 56.41
C THR A 212 31.74 -89.18 56.39
N GLU A 213 32.35 -89.65 55.29
CA GLU A 213 33.02 -90.97 55.23
C GLU A 213 34.31 -91.02 56.07
N LYS A 214 34.95 -89.88 56.30
CA LYS A 214 36.13 -89.76 57.18
C LYS A 214 35.80 -89.50 58.65
N SER A 215 34.52 -89.51 59.04
CA SER A 215 34.09 -89.25 60.41
C SER A 215 33.30 -90.42 61.00
N ALA A 216 33.97 -91.56 61.20
CA ALA A 216 33.66 -92.49 62.29
C ALA A 216 34.59 -92.18 63.48
N ALA A 217 34.04 -91.40 64.43
CA ALA A 217 34.52 -91.02 65.78
C ALA A 217 35.49 -89.81 65.92
N PRO A 218 35.45 -89.03 67.04
CA PRO A 218 34.36 -88.09 67.40
C PRO A 218 34.86 -86.67 67.85
N THR A 219 33.90 -85.83 68.30
CA THR A 219 33.97 -84.62 69.19
C THR A 219 34.29 -83.25 68.55
N GLU A 220 33.29 -82.35 68.44
CA GLU A 220 32.94 -81.17 69.28
C GLU A 220 33.78 -79.91 68.94
N LYS A 221 33.30 -78.68 68.71
CA LYS A 221 32.12 -77.89 69.16
C LYS A 221 32.05 -76.56 68.36
N GLU A 222 30.83 -76.01 68.21
CA GLU A 222 30.42 -74.56 68.33
C GLU A 222 31.26 -73.42 67.68
N GLU A 223 30.76 -72.30 67.13
CA GLU A 223 29.44 -71.66 67.11
C GLU A 223 29.54 -70.46 66.12
N THR A 224 28.61 -70.42 65.16
CA THR A 224 27.81 -69.28 64.64
C THR A 224 28.39 -67.89 64.26
N LEU A 225 27.78 -67.36 63.17
CA LEU A 225 27.50 -65.96 62.78
C LEU A 225 28.48 -65.19 61.87
N LEU A 226 28.08 -65.08 60.59
CA LEU A 226 28.20 -63.88 59.73
C LEU A 226 27.57 -62.66 60.45
N PRO A 227 27.97 -61.38 60.19
CA PRO A 227 27.89 -60.79 58.84
C PRO A 227 28.82 -59.60 58.45
N GLN A 228 28.88 -59.40 57.12
CA GLN A 228 29.00 -58.15 56.32
C GLN A 228 30.20 -57.19 56.39
N GLU A 229 30.64 -56.88 55.15
CA GLU A 229 31.09 -55.58 54.60
C GLU A 229 32.36 -54.90 55.14
N ARG A 230 33.35 -54.71 54.24
CA ARG A 230 33.61 -53.43 53.55
C ARG A 230 34.87 -53.53 52.70
N GLU A 231 34.73 -53.16 51.44
CA GLU A 231 35.86 -52.77 50.60
C GLU A 231 36.43 -51.43 51.06
N THR A 232 37.76 -51.32 50.99
CA THR A 232 38.64 -50.18 50.67
C THR A 232 40.05 -50.53 51.20
N PRO A 233 41.18 -50.01 50.68
CA PRO A 233 41.32 -48.71 50.01
C PRO A 233 42.29 -48.63 48.81
N ALA A 234 42.11 -47.53 48.07
CA ALA A 234 43.11 -46.61 47.53
C ALA A 234 44.58 -47.05 47.34
N SER A 235 45.08 -46.86 46.12
CA SER A 235 46.25 -46.01 45.83
C SER A 235 46.31 -45.81 44.31
N GLN A 236 45.90 -44.68 43.74
CA GLN A 236 46.64 -43.41 43.65
C GLN A 236 48.11 -43.59 43.28
N LYS A 237 48.44 -43.24 42.03
CA LYS A 237 49.43 -42.23 41.62
C LYS A 237 49.72 -42.43 40.12
N SER A 238 49.97 -41.44 39.26
CA SER A 238 49.89 -39.98 39.26
C SER A 238 50.76 -39.55 38.07
N GLU A 239 50.38 -38.47 37.37
CA GLU A 239 51.30 -37.46 36.80
C GLU A 239 52.18 -37.86 35.58
N LYS A 240 52.55 -36.99 34.63
CA LYS A 240 52.40 -35.54 34.35
C LYS A 240 52.84 -35.32 32.88
N ARG A 241 52.07 -34.58 32.07
CA ARG A 241 52.30 -33.20 31.55
C ARG A 241 53.56 -32.91 30.71
N ALA A 242 53.32 -32.33 29.51
CA ALA A 242 53.83 -31.04 28.98
C ALA A 242 53.09 -30.81 27.62
N ASP A 243 52.27 -29.78 27.34
CA ASP A 243 52.51 -28.32 27.14
C ASP A 243 53.59 -28.04 26.07
N VAL A 244 53.47 -27.27 24.98
CA VAL A 244 52.65 -26.10 24.58
C VAL A 244 52.69 -25.99 23.03
N HIS A 245 51.62 -25.57 22.36
CA HIS A 245 51.66 -24.53 21.30
C HIS A 245 50.29 -23.86 21.16
N LYS A 246 50.29 -22.51 21.27
CA LYS A 246 49.15 -21.60 21.26
C LYS A 246 48.47 -21.54 19.89
N GLU A 247 47.13 -21.51 19.87
CA GLU A 247 46.35 -20.56 19.08
C GLU A 247 44.96 -20.36 19.74
N GLN A 248 44.58 -19.11 20.00
CA GLN A 248 43.32 -18.77 20.66
C GLN A 248 42.16 -18.85 19.65
N VAL A 249 41.17 -19.70 19.93
CA VAL A 249 39.84 -19.62 19.32
C VAL A 249 38.80 -19.81 20.44
N GLU A 250 37.90 -18.84 20.60
CA GLU A 250 36.88 -18.78 21.65
C GLU A 250 35.96 -20.02 21.73
N PRO A 251 35.50 -20.41 22.95
CA PRO A 251 34.44 -21.41 23.08
C PRO A 251 33.06 -20.78 22.81
N THR A 252 32.54 -21.01 21.60
CA THR A 252 31.21 -20.60 21.13
C THR A 252 30.10 -21.54 21.66
N TYR A 253 29.92 -21.65 22.97
CA TYR A 253 28.80 -22.44 23.55
C TYR A 253 27.87 -21.66 24.49
N ARG A 254 27.77 -20.33 24.31
CA ARG A 254 26.91 -19.43 25.11
C ARG A 254 25.72 -18.82 24.36
N ASN A 255 25.50 -19.18 23.09
CA ASN A 255 24.57 -18.47 22.20
C ASN A 255 23.18 -19.12 22.01
N GLY A 256 22.99 -20.37 22.44
CA GLY A 256 21.70 -21.08 22.31
C GLY A 256 20.63 -20.60 23.31
N PHE A 257 20.97 -20.57 24.60
CA PHE A 257 20.05 -20.09 25.65
C PHE A 257 19.71 -18.61 25.48
N ARG A 258 20.68 -17.74 25.13
CA ARG A 258 20.40 -16.31 24.84
C ARG A 258 19.42 -16.13 23.69
N LYS A 259 19.47 -16.94 22.63
CA LYS A 259 18.51 -16.88 21.52
C LYS A 259 17.12 -17.33 21.95
N PHE A 260 17.02 -18.38 22.76
CA PHE A 260 15.73 -18.88 23.28
C PHE A 260 15.06 -17.88 24.24
N PHE A 261 15.82 -17.33 25.20
CA PHE A 261 15.33 -16.28 26.09
C PHE A 261 14.98 -14.98 25.35
N ARG A 262 15.71 -14.62 24.28
CA ARG A 262 15.37 -13.48 23.42
C ARG A 262 14.09 -13.71 22.62
N LYS A 263 13.86 -14.93 22.11
CA LYS A 263 12.65 -15.27 21.35
C LYS A 263 11.41 -15.27 22.25
N SER A 264 11.48 -15.92 23.42
CA SER A 264 10.41 -15.94 24.41
C SER A 264 10.09 -14.54 24.97
N ARG A 265 11.12 -13.69 25.18
CA ARG A 265 10.92 -12.29 25.58
C ARG A 265 10.23 -11.46 24.50
N ARG A 266 10.61 -11.63 23.22
CA ARG A 266 9.96 -10.94 22.09
C ARG A 266 8.50 -11.34 21.92
N GLU A 267 8.17 -12.62 22.13
CA GLU A 267 6.79 -13.10 22.07
C GLU A 267 5.93 -12.56 23.23
N LYS A 268 6.52 -12.32 24.40
CA LYS A 268 5.83 -11.66 25.52
C LYS A 268 5.65 -10.17 25.25
N GLU A 269 6.68 -9.48 24.75
CA GLU A 269 6.65 -8.07 24.38
C GLU A 269 5.63 -7.80 23.25
N SER A 270 5.51 -8.68 22.25
CA SER A 270 4.50 -8.52 21.19
C SER A 270 3.06 -8.71 21.70
N ARG A 271 2.82 -9.67 22.60
CA ARG A 271 1.49 -9.86 23.22
C ARG A 271 1.10 -8.68 24.09
N GLU A 272 2.02 -8.19 24.91
CA GLU A 272 1.82 -7.01 25.76
C GLU A 272 1.53 -5.75 24.93
N PHE A 273 2.21 -5.61 23.78
CA PHE A 273 1.95 -4.54 22.83
C PHE A 273 0.55 -4.61 22.20
N ILE A 274 0.12 -5.80 21.76
CA ILE A 274 -1.21 -6.01 21.18
C ILE A 274 -2.30 -5.67 22.20
N GLU A 275 -2.16 -6.14 23.43
CA GLU A 275 -3.14 -5.90 24.50
C GLU A 275 -3.22 -4.40 24.87
N THR A 276 -2.08 -3.71 24.93
CA THR A 276 -2.02 -2.31 25.38
C THR A 276 -2.39 -1.30 24.30
N PHE A 277 -1.94 -1.49 23.05
CA PHE A 277 -2.05 -0.45 22.00
C PHE A 277 -3.01 -0.80 20.88
N LEU A 278 -3.16 -2.09 20.53
CA LEU A 278 -4.05 -2.53 19.46
C LEU A 278 -5.44 -2.92 19.98
N GLY A 279 -5.55 -3.28 21.26
CA GLY A 279 -6.83 -3.56 21.92
C GLY A 279 -7.61 -2.31 22.33
N ASP A 280 -6.92 -1.18 22.54
CA ASP A 280 -7.55 0.06 22.98
C ASP A 280 -8.19 0.82 21.81
N LYS A 281 -9.50 1.07 21.92
CA LYS A 281 -10.33 1.73 20.91
C LYS A 281 -10.05 3.23 20.76
N GLU A 282 -9.34 3.84 21.72
CA GLU A 282 -9.04 5.27 21.66
C GLU A 282 -7.97 5.64 20.64
N TYR A 283 -7.13 4.69 20.22
CA TYR A 283 -6.14 4.92 19.17
C TYR A 283 -6.77 4.87 17.77
N SER A 284 -6.45 5.88 16.95
CA SER A 284 -6.78 5.88 15.52
C SER A 284 -5.98 4.81 14.78
N GLN A 285 -6.45 4.43 13.59
CA GLN A 285 -5.77 3.45 12.74
C GLN A 285 -4.33 3.89 12.40
N GLU A 286 -4.13 5.17 12.07
CA GLU A 286 -2.82 5.76 11.77
C GLU A 286 -1.87 5.72 12.97
N GLN A 287 -2.38 5.98 14.18
CA GLN A 287 -1.58 5.90 15.41
C GLN A 287 -1.16 4.46 15.71
N ARG A 288 -2.05 3.48 15.49
CA ARG A 288 -1.73 2.05 15.67
C ARG A 288 -0.67 1.56 14.69
N GLU A 289 -0.78 1.97 13.43
CA GLU A 289 0.18 1.64 12.38
C GLU A 289 1.56 2.24 12.67
N TYR A 290 1.60 3.49 13.13
CA TYR A 290 2.85 4.11 13.57
C TYR A 290 3.51 3.41 14.77
N LEU A 291 2.70 3.01 15.76
CA LEU A 291 3.21 2.28 16.94
C LEU A 291 3.72 0.88 16.55
N LEU A 292 3.06 0.21 15.61
CA LEU A 292 3.50 -1.06 15.04
C LEU A 292 4.85 -0.90 14.33
N GLN A 293 5.00 0.13 13.51
CA GLN A 293 6.26 0.45 12.85
C GLN A 293 7.39 0.70 13.86
N CYS A 294 7.12 1.38 14.98
CA CYS A 294 8.12 1.59 16.04
C CYS A 294 8.61 0.26 16.65
N LEU A 295 7.70 -0.72 16.80
CA LEU A 295 8.04 -2.06 17.30
C LEU A 295 8.88 -2.85 16.28
N GLU A 296 8.56 -2.73 14.98
CA GLU A 296 9.31 -3.34 13.87
C GLU A 296 10.73 -2.75 13.74
N GLU A 297 10.87 -1.45 13.96
CA GLU A 297 12.15 -0.73 14.01
C GLU A 297 12.98 -1.06 15.26
N GLY A 298 12.42 -1.84 16.20
CA GLY A 298 13.14 -2.42 17.33
C GLY A 298 13.01 -1.67 18.66
N ASP A 299 12.09 -0.72 18.78
CA ASP A 299 11.80 -0.10 20.07
C ASP A 299 11.05 -1.07 20.99
N SER A 300 11.51 -1.17 22.24
CA SER A 300 10.81 -1.97 23.26
C SER A 300 9.46 -1.34 23.62
N VAL A 301 8.48 -2.16 24.00
CA VAL A 301 7.13 -1.72 24.45
C VAL A 301 7.20 -0.61 25.50
N ARG A 302 8.14 -0.71 26.45
CA ARG A 302 8.35 0.31 27.49
C ARG A 302 8.78 1.66 26.95
N LYS A 303 9.59 1.67 25.88
CA LYS A 303 10.03 2.90 25.20
C LYS A 303 8.87 3.51 24.43
N ILE A 304 8.06 2.67 23.80
CA ILE A 304 6.86 3.08 23.08
C ILE A 304 5.83 3.72 24.02
N GLN A 305 5.61 3.13 25.21
CA GLN A 305 4.73 3.69 26.24
C GLN A 305 5.08 5.12 26.69
N GLN A 306 6.34 5.56 26.55
CA GLN A 306 6.76 6.89 26.99
C GLN A 306 6.29 8.02 26.07
N PHE A 307 5.97 7.71 24.81
CA PHE A 307 5.51 8.71 23.84
C PHE A 307 4.15 8.37 23.22
N ALA A 308 3.64 7.15 23.43
CA ALA A 308 2.34 6.72 22.95
C ALA A 308 1.21 7.33 23.77
N SER A 309 0.37 8.14 23.14
CA SER A 309 -0.83 8.71 23.76
C SER A 309 -1.94 8.85 22.70
N PRO A 310 -3.19 8.43 22.99
CA PRO A 310 -4.30 8.55 22.06
C PRO A 310 -4.60 10.01 21.66
N LYS A 311 -4.24 10.97 22.53
CA LYS A 311 -4.49 12.40 22.34
C LYS A 311 -3.43 13.11 21.50
N LEU A 312 -2.36 12.42 21.10
CA LEU A 312 -1.25 12.99 20.32
C LEU A 312 -1.34 12.57 18.86
N THR A 313 -1.05 13.48 17.93
CA THR A 313 -0.94 13.11 16.52
C THR A 313 0.31 12.27 16.27
N VAL A 314 0.34 11.52 15.16
CA VAL A 314 1.50 10.70 14.76
C VAL A 314 2.78 11.53 14.70
N GLU A 315 2.73 12.74 14.14
CA GLU A 315 3.87 13.66 14.08
C GLU A 315 4.36 14.10 15.47
N GLN A 316 3.45 14.31 16.42
CA GLN A 316 3.80 14.66 17.79
C GLN A 316 4.47 13.48 18.51
N MET A 317 3.96 12.26 18.30
CA MET A 317 4.55 11.02 18.82
C MET A 317 5.96 10.79 18.27
N GLU A 318 6.18 11.08 16.99
CA GLU A 318 7.50 10.97 16.36
C GLU A 318 8.51 11.98 16.92
N ARG A 319 8.08 13.21 17.17
CA ARG A 319 8.93 14.22 17.83
C ARG A 319 9.29 13.78 19.25
N MET A 320 8.34 13.25 20.00
CA MET A 320 8.57 12.74 21.36
C MET A 320 9.51 11.51 21.36
N ARG A 321 9.38 10.61 20.38
CA ARG A 321 10.28 9.46 20.18
C ARG A 321 11.73 9.89 19.92
N LYS A 322 11.93 10.95 19.12
CA LYS A 322 13.25 11.54 18.85
C LYS A 322 13.85 12.22 20.09
N LEU A 323 13.04 12.85 20.93
CA LEU A 323 13.48 13.45 22.19
C LEU A 323 13.88 12.39 23.22
N ASN A 324 13.12 11.30 23.32
CA ASN A 324 13.38 10.18 24.24
C ASN A 324 14.50 9.22 23.76
N SER A 325 15.06 9.45 22.57
CA SER A 325 16.18 8.67 22.02
C SER A 325 17.53 9.40 22.12
N ARG A 326 17.56 10.60 22.71
CA ARG A 326 18.77 11.30 23.17
C ARG A 326 19.03 10.97 24.63
#